data_AF-A0A2S0KLI7-F1
#
_entry.id   AF-A0A2S0KLI7-F1
#
_cell.length_a   1.000
_cell.length_b   1.000
_cell.length_c   1.000
_cell.angle_alpha   90.00
_cell.angle_beta   90.00
_cell.angle_gamma   90.00
#
_symmetry.space_group_name_H-M   'P 1'
#
loop_
_entity.id
_entity.type
_entity.pdbx_description
1 polymer ?
#
loop_
_entity_poly.entity_id
_entity_poly.type
_entity_poly.pdbx_seq_one_letter_code
_entity_poly.pdbx_strand_id
1 'polypeptide(L)'
;MGRKPKFSAEVKIKACLEYEDGYESFESIAKKLHADKETVRTWYLKYKQRGETVFNTSNRNKTYPKEFKNMVISEYTNGECSYSELEAKYNISQSVIRGWVNKWYSGIEITDYDPKGDIYTMESRITTYEERLEIVKWVIENNLSYKEAADKYALPYANVYKWTKSYQRNGEEALRYKKRGRKSKSEIDFDNLSEIEKLKIELEKERSLRKRKELELEVLKKKEELERKLQSRK
;
A
#
# COMPACT_ATOMS: atom_id res chain seq x y z
N MET A 1 1.22 1.92 10.42
CA MET A 1 1.57 1.98 11.86
C MET A 1 3.08 2.10 11.99
N GLY A 2 3.60 3.15 12.64
CA GLY A 2 5.04 3.34 12.84
C GLY A 2 5.57 2.35 13.88
N ARG A 3 6.72 1.73 13.62
CA ARG A 3 7.39 0.82 14.55
C ARG A 3 8.05 1.67 15.65
N LYS A 4 7.39 1.84 16.80
CA LYS A 4 8.00 2.54 17.94
C LYS A 4 8.98 1.60 18.66
N PRO A 5 10.25 1.97 18.83
CA PRO A 5 11.18 1.14 19.59
C PRO A 5 10.76 1.06 21.05
N LYS A 6 10.91 -0.12 21.66
CA LYS A 6 10.55 -0.36 23.08
C LYS A 6 11.40 0.46 24.06
N PHE A 7 12.62 0.81 23.67
CA PHE A 7 13.57 1.59 24.45
C PHE A 7 14.13 2.73 23.59
N SER A 8 14.19 3.94 24.16
CA SER A 8 14.81 5.10 23.50
C SER A 8 16.32 4.90 23.34
N ALA A 9 16.95 5.69 22.45
CA ALA A 9 18.40 5.66 22.28
C ALA A 9 19.13 6.04 23.58
N GLU A 10 18.64 7.06 24.28
CA GLU A 10 19.19 7.54 25.57
C GLU A 10 19.23 6.43 26.63
N VAL A 11 18.15 5.66 26.78
CA VAL A 11 18.09 4.55 27.74
C VAL A 11 19.13 3.47 27.43
N LYS A 12 19.36 3.19 26.14
CA LYS A 12 20.37 2.21 25.71
C LYS A 12 21.79 2.71 25.92
N ILE A 13 22.04 3.99 25.64
CA ILE A 13 23.36 4.62 25.86
C ILE A 13 23.68 4.61 27.36
N LYS A 14 22.73 5.04 28.20
CA LYS A 14 22.89 5.02 29.66
C LYS A 14 23.21 3.61 30.18
N ALA A 15 22.49 2.59 29.69
CA ALA A 15 22.76 1.20 30.03
C ALA A 15 24.16 0.72 29.63
N CYS A 16 24.71 1.21 28.51
CA CYS A 16 26.07 0.87 28.09
C CYS A 16 27.12 1.55 29.00
N LEU A 17 26.92 2.82 29.33
CA LEU A 17 27.80 3.59 30.22
C LEU A 17 27.83 3.01 31.65
N GLU A 18 26.66 2.70 32.23
CA GLU A 18 26.58 2.09 33.57
C GLU A 18 27.32 0.75 33.68
N TYR A 19 27.42 0.00 32.59
CA TYR A 19 28.22 -1.21 32.51
C TYR A 19 29.72 -0.92 32.34
N GLU A 20 30.08 0.04 31.49
CA GLU A 20 31.48 0.41 31.21
C GLU A 20 32.17 1.01 32.44
N ASP A 21 31.45 1.81 33.22
CA ASP A 21 31.91 2.38 34.48
C ASP A 21 32.01 1.35 35.63
N GLY A 22 31.58 0.10 35.38
CA GLY A 22 31.64 -1.00 36.35
C GLY A 22 30.62 -0.92 37.48
N TYR A 23 29.66 0.02 37.42
CA TYR A 23 28.64 0.19 38.45
C TYR A 23 27.64 -0.98 38.49
N GLU A 24 27.30 -1.55 37.33
CA GLU A 24 26.25 -2.57 37.22
C GLU A 24 26.63 -3.71 36.25
N SER A 25 26.20 -4.93 36.57
CA SER A 25 26.27 -6.05 35.62
C SER A 25 25.12 -5.99 34.61
N PHE A 26 25.28 -6.67 33.47
CA PHE A 26 24.18 -6.83 32.49
C PHE A 26 22.89 -7.38 33.11
N GLU A 27 23.03 -8.23 34.14
CA GLU A 27 21.91 -8.81 34.87
C GLU A 27 21.12 -7.75 35.65
N SER A 28 21.82 -6.82 36.30
CA SER A 28 21.22 -5.74 37.09
C SER A 28 20.50 -4.73 36.20
N ILE A 29 21.17 -4.30 35.12
CA ILE A 29 20.61 -3.38 34.12
C ILE A 29 19.36 -3.99 33.45
N ALA A 30 19.42 -5.27 33.08
CA ALA A 30 18.29 -5.97 32.48
C ALA A 30 17.08 -6.03 33.43
N LYS A 31 17.29 -6.29 34.72
CA LYS A 31 16.24 -6.26 35.74
C LYS A 31 15.62 -4.87 35.89
N LYS A 32 16.43 -3.81 35.96
CA LYS A 32 15.94 -2.42 36.05
C LYS A 32 15.10 -2.00 34.84
N LEU A 33 15.53 -2.42 33.64
CA LEU A 33 14.87 -2.05 32.39
C LEU A 33 13.74 -3.01 31.98
N HIS A 34 13.48 -4.06 32.76
CA HIS A 34 12.58 -5.16 32.38
C HIS A 34 12.87 -5.67 30.95
N ALA A 35 14.16 -5.81 30.66
CA ALA A 35 14.71 -6.28 29.40
C ALA A 35 15.36 -7.65 29.59
N ASP A 36 15.58 -8.36 28.49
CA ASP A 36 16.37 -9.58 28.51
C ASP A 36 17.87 -9.25 28.60
N LYS A 37 18.62 -10.04 29.37
CA LYS A 37 20.06 -9.83 29.59
C LYS A 37 20.85 -9.85 28.29
N GLU A 38 20.49 -10.73 27.35
CA GLU A 38 21.16 -10.82 26.05
C GLU A 38 20.88 -9.59 25.19
N THR A 39 19.72 -8.96 25.37
CA THR A 39 19.38 -7.68 24.73
C THR A 39 20.33 -6.56 25.20
N VAL A 40 20.59 -6.46 26.50
CA VAL A 40 21.53 -5.46 27.06
C VAL A 40 22.96 -5.75 26.63
N ARG A 41 23.39 -7.02 26.65
CA ARG A 41 24.71 -7.45 26.15
C ARG A 41 24.91 -7.04 24.68
N THR A 42 23.90 -7.28 23.85
CA THR A 42 23.92 -6.91 22.43
C THR A 42 24.03 -5.40 22.22
N TRP A 43 23.37 -4.59 23.06
CA TRP A 43 23.52 -3.13 23.02
C TRP A 43 24.95 -2.70 23.29
N TYR A 44 25.56 -3.24 24.35
CA TYR A 44 26.94 -2.92 24.71
C TYR A 44 27.95 -3.35 23.64
N LEU A 45 27.80 -4.55 23.07
CA LEU A 45 28.70 -5.00 21.99
C LEU A 45 28.64 -4.09 20.77
N LYS A 46 27.45 -3.62 20.42
CA LYS A 46 27.27 -2.66 19.32
C LYS A 46 27.84 -1.28 19.68
N TYR A 47 27.59 -0.80 20.90
CA TYR A 47 28.14 0.45 21.42
C TYR A 47 29.67 0.45 21.39
N LYS A 48 30.32 -0.64 21.85
CA LYS A 48 31.77 -0.77 21.85
C LYS A 48 32.41 -0.67 20.46
N GLN A 49 31.71 -1.09 19.40
CA GLN A 49 32.26 -1.06 18.04
C GLN A 49 32.03 0.27 17.30
N ARG A 50 30.94 0.98 17.58
CA ARG A 50 30.47 2.12 16.75
C ARG A 50 29.98 3.33 17.56
N GLY A 51 30.10 3.27 18.89
CA GLY A 51 29.64 4.29 19.82
C GLY A 51 28.13 4.50 19.83
N GLU A 52 27.71 5.70 20.22
CA GLU A 52 26.30 6.07 20.41
C GLU A 52 25.47 6.04 19.11
N THR A 53 26.13 6.21 17.96
CA THR A 53 25.48 6.30 16.64
C THR A 53 24.67 5.05 16.26
N VAL A 54 24.95 3.91 16.89
CA VAL A 54 24.23 2.64 16.65
C VAL A 54 22.77 2.74 17.08
N PHE A 55 22.46 3.54 18.09
CA PHE A 55 21.11 3.63 18.63
C PHE A 55 20.21 4.62 17.90
N ASN A 56 20.75 5.35 16.90
CA ASN A 56 19.96 6.23 16.05
C ASN A 56 18.95 5.43 15.22
N THR A 57 17.69 5.45 15.62
CA THR A 57 16.60 4.83 14.88
C THR A 57 16.04 5.81 13.85
N SER A 58 16.14 5.45 12.57
CA SER A 58 15.41 6.14 11.51
C SER A 58 13.96 5.65 11.44
N ASN A 59 13.03 6.58 11.19
CA ASN A 59 11.64 6.25 10.89
C ASN A 59 11.45 5.74 9.45
N ARG A 60 12.49 5.81 8.61
CA ARG A 60 12.49 5.27 7.25
C ARG A 60 13.16 3.90 7.20
N ASN A 61 12.65 3.03 6.33
CA ASN A 61 13.29 1.75 6.07
C ASN A 61 14.70 1.97 5.50
N LYS A 62 15.70 1.28 6.05
CA LYS A 62 17.06 1.28 5.50
C LYS A 62 17.05 0.54 4.15
N THR A 63 17.68 1.15 3.16
CA THR A 63 17.89 0.55 1.85
C THR A 63 19.37 0.21 1.70
N TYR A 64 19.65 -0.94 1.10
CA TYR A 64 21.02 -1.43 0.88
C TYR A 64 21.23 -1.70 -0.61
N PRO A 65 22.27 -1.13 -1.23
CA PRO A 65 22.56 -1.37 -2.64
C PRO A 65 23.02 -2.81 -2.89
N LYS A 66 22.84 -3.30 -4.12
CA LYS A 66 23.18 -4.65 -4.57
C LYS A 66 24.64 -4.99 -4.29
N GLU A 67 25.55 -4.09 -4.64
CA GLU A 67 26.99 -4.26 -4.43
C GLU A 67 27.32 -4.50 -2.96
N PHE A 68 26.75 -3.68 -2.08
CA PHE A 68 26.93 -3.83 -0.64
C PHE A 68 26.36 -5.15 -0.11
N LYS A 69 25.17 -5.56 -0.57
CA LYS A 69 24.59 -6.87 -0.19
C LYS A 69 25.52 -8.01 -0.60
N ASN A 70 26.07 -7.97 -1.81
CA ASN A 70 26.98 -8.98 -2.32
C ASN A 70 28.30 -9.02 -1.53
N MET A 71 28.85 -7.85 -1.18
CA MET A 71 30.03 -7.76 -0.31
C MET A 71 29.78 -8.46 1.03
N VAL A 72 28.66 -8.16 1.70
CA VAL A 72 28.30 -8.79 2.99
C VAL A 72 28.11 -10.31 2.85
N ILE A 73 27.50 -10.77 1.75
CA ILE A 73 27.35 -12.21 1.48
C ILE A 73 28.73 -12.84 1.27
N SER A 74 29.64 -12.20 0.53
CA SER A 74 30.98 -12.73 0.24
C SER A 74 31.82 -12.91 1.51
N GLU A 75 31.80 -11.95 2.44
CA GLU A 75 32.49 -12.07 3.72
C GLU A 75 31.98 -13.25 4.56
N TYR A 76 30.67 -13.54 4.47
CA TYR A 76 30.08 -14.71 5.12
C TYR A 76 30.49 -16.01 4.43
N THR A 77 30.40 -16.09 3.10
CA THR A 77 30.68 -17.31 2.33
C THR A 77 32.17 -17.67 2.33
N ASN A 78 33.05 -16.67 2.42
CA ASN A 78 34.49 -16.86 2.58
C ASN A 78 34.88 -17.35 3.98
N GLY A 79 33.94 -17.38 4.93
CA GLY A 79 34.19 -17.78 6.31
C GLY A 79 34.93 -16.72 7.14
N GLU A 80 35.01 -15.48 6.67
CA GLU A 80 35.72 -14.39 7.33
C GLU A 80 34.97 -13.86 8.55
N CYS A 81 33.63 -13.93 8.54
CA CYS A 81 32.78 -13.41 9.60
C CYS A 81 31.54 -14.29 9.82
N SER A 82 31.19 -14.48 11.10
CA SER A 82 29.89 -15.00 11.54
C SER A 82 28.78 -13.96 11.38
N TYR A 83 27.50 -14.39 11.45
CA TYR A 83 26.36 -13.46 11.43
C TYR A 83 26.41 -12.40 12.54
N SER A 84 26.91 -12.76 13.72
CA SER A 84 27.04 -11.84 14.86
C SER A 84 28.10 -10.78 14.61
N GLU A 85 29.22 -11.15 14.00
CA GLU A 85 30.29 -10.23 13.63
C GLU A 85 29.84 -9.28 12.51
N LEU A 86 29.13 -9.79 11.49
CA LEU A 86 28.56 -8.95 10.43
C LEU A 86 27.50 -7.98 10.96
N GLU A 87 26.66 -8.43 11.90
CA GLU A 87 25.69 -7.55 12.55
C GLU A 87 26.37 -6.40 13.29
N ALA A 88 27.44 -6.69 14.03
CA ALA A 88 28.17 -5.68 14.77
C ALA A 88 28.95 -4.75 13.80
N LYS A 89 29.65 -5.33 12.82
CA LYS A 89 30.45 -4.62 11.80
C LYS A 89 29.60 -3.67 10.98
N TYR A 90 28.41 -4.07 10.53
CA TYR A 90 27.56 -3.29 9.62
C TYR A 90 26.34 -2.62 10.29
N ASN A 91 26.03 -2.96 11.55
CA ASN A 91 24.80 -2.57 12.25
C ASN A 91 23.53 -2.96 11.46
N ILE A 92 23.51 -4.21 10.99
CA ILE A 92 22.42 -4.82 10.23
C ILE A 92 21.95 -6.05 10.99
N SER A 93 20.63 -6.20 11.18
CA SER A 93 20.10 -7.36 11.89
C SER A 93 20.48 -8.67 11.19
N GLN A 94 20.85 -9.69 11.97
CA GLN A 94 21.13 -11.04 11.47
C GLN A 94 20.02 -11.60 10.59
N SER A 95 18.76 -11.29 10.92
CA SER A 95 17.60 -11.69 10.11
C SER A 95 17.67 -11.17 8.67
N VAL A 96 18.14 -9.93 8.47
CA VAL A 96 18.29 -9.31 7.16
C VAL A 96 19.44 -9.97 6.41
N ILE A 97 20.58 -10.18 7.08
CA ILE A 97 21.76 -10.82 6.50
C ILE A 97 21.43 -12.26 6.08
N ARG A 98 20.79 -13.05 6.95
CA ARG A 98 20.31 -14.40 6.63
C ARG A 98 19.38 -14.40 5.43
N GLY A 99 18.49 -13.42 5.32
CA GLY A 99 17.62 -13.28 4.15
C GLY A 99 18.39 -13.10 2.85
N TRP A 100 19.50 -12.37 2.87
CA TRP A 100 20.37 -12.18 1.70
C TRP A 100 21.13 -13.47 1.35
N VAL A 101 21.76 -14.08 2.36
CA VAL A 101 22.52 -15.34 2.21
C VAL A 101 21.62 -16.47 1.70
N ASN A 102 20.40 -16.59 2.21
CA ASN A 102 19.44 -17.61 1.76
C ASN A 102 19.04 -17.41 0.30
N LYS A 103 18.82 -16.16 -0.15
CA LYS A 103 18.54 -15.88 -1.57
C LYS A 103 19.70 -16.32 -2.46
N TRP A 104 20.92 -16.03 -2.02
CA TRP A 104 22.13 -16.43 -2.74
C TRP A 104 22.25 -17.95 -2.84
N TYR A 105 22.07 -18.70 -1.73
CA TYR A 105 22.09 -20.17 -1.76
C TYR A 105 20.98 -20.78 -2.64
N SER A 106 19.84 -20.12 -2.74
CA SER A 106 18.74 -20.54 -3.62
C SER A 106 18.95 -20.16 -5.10
N GLY A 107 20.08 -19.55 -5.46
CA GLY A 107 20.38 -19.11 -6.83
C GLY A 107 19.55 -17.89 -7.28
N ILE A 108 18.91 -17.18 -6.35
CA ILE A 108 18.13 -15.97 -6.65
C ILE A 108 19.08 -14.78 -6.73
N GLU A 109 19.04 -14.04 -7.83
CA GLU A 109 19.86 -12.84 -8.00
C GLU A 109 19.55 -11.79 -6.93
N ILE A 110 20.60 -11.26 -6.32
CA ILE A 110 20.49 -10.12 -5.39
C ILE A 110 20.34 -8.85 -6.21
N THR A 111 19.22 -8.17 -6.04
CA THR A 111 18.90 -6.92 -6.74
C THR A 111 18.85 -5.73 -5.81
N ASP A 112 18.92 -4.53 -6.40
CA ASP A 112 18.64 -3.28 -5.69
C ASP A 112 17.19 -3.21 -5.21
N TYR A 113 16.96 -2.42 -4.17
CA TYR A 113 15.60 -2.17 -3.72
C TYR A 113 14.94 -1.19 -4.69
N ASP A 114 14.06 -1.71 -5.53
CA ASP A 114 13.15 -0.91 -6.34
C ASP A 114 11.72 -1.05 -5.79
N PRO A 115 11.19 -0.04 -5.09
CA PRO A 115 9.82 -0.07 -4.59
C PRO A 115 8.77 -0.04 -5.72
N LYS A 116 9.16 0.31 -6.95
CA LYS A 116 8.28 0.59 -8.09
C LYS A 116 7.10 1.48 -7.66
N GLY A 117 7.43 2.63 -7.07
CA GLY A 117 6.43 3.54 -6.49
C GLY A 117 5.40 4.01 -7.52
N ASP A 118 5.84 4.26 -8.75
CA ASP A 118 5.02 4.75 -9.85
C ASP A 118 3.85 3.82 -10.18
N ILE A 119 4.01 2.51 -9.95
CA ILE A 119 2.96 1.52 -10.14
C ILE A 119 1.71 1.79 -9.28
N TYR A 120 1.89 2.46 -8.16
CA TYR A 120 0.79 2.80 -7.24
C TYR A 120 0.18 4.17 -7.52
N THR A 121 0.91 5.07 -8.15
CA THR A 121 0.52 6.49 -8.32
C THR A 121 0.26 6.89 -9.77
N MET A 122 0.61 6.05 -10.74
CA MET A 122 0.40 6.34 -12.16
C MET A 122 -1.08 6.55 -12.49
N GLU A 123 -1.34 7.35 -13.52
CA GLU A 123 -2.68 7.55 -14.04
C GLU A 123 -3.15 6.33 -14.84
N SER A 124 -4.43 6.00 -14.73
CA SER A 124 -5.01 4.94 -15.54
C SER A 124 -5.29 5.43 -16.95
N ARG A 125 -4.75 4.76 -17.96
CA ARG A 125 -5.26 4.89 -19.33
C ARG A 125 -6.64 4.25 -19.48
N ILE A 126 -7.33 4.61 -20.55
CA ILE A 126 -8.55 3.91 -20.99
C ILE A 126 -8.13 2.52 -21.51
N THR A 127 -8.82 1.48 -21.05
CA THR A 127 -8.57 0.09 -21.46
C THR A 127 -9.85 -0.54 -22.00
N THR A 128 -9.70 -1.42 -22.98
CA THR A 128 -10.81 -2.21 -23.53
C THR A 128 -11.17 -3.40 -22.62
N TYR A 129 -12.27 -4.08 -22.93
CA TYR A 129 -12.65 -5.31 -22.22
C TYR A 129 -11.68 -6.45 -22.51
N GLU A 130 -11.27 -6.62 -23.77
CA GLU A 130 -10.36 -7.67 -24.22
C GLU A 130 -8.98 -7.50 -23.58
N GLU A 131 -8.44 -6.29 -23.54
CA GLU A 131 -7.18 -5.99 -22.85
C GLU A 131 -7.25 -6.37 -21.37
N ARG A 132 -8.35 -6.03 -20.67
CA ARG A 132 -8.51 -6.41 -19.25
C ARG A 132 -8.53 -7.92 -19.06
N LEU A 133 -9.13 -8.65 -20.00
CA LEU A 133 -9.23 -10.09 -19.95
C LEU A 133 -7.87 -10.75 -20.18
N GLU A 134 -7.09 -10.25 -21.15
CA GLU A 134 -5.71 -10.66 -21.38
C GLU A 134 -4.83 -10.42 -20.14
N ILE A 135 -4.88 -9.22 -19.56
CA ILE A 135 -4.12 -8.85 -18.37
C ILE A 135 -4.44 -9.80 -17.21
N VAL A 136 -5.72 -10.08 -16.97
CA VAL A 136 -6.13 -10.95 -15.86
C VAL A 136 -5.67 -12.39 -16.08
N LYS A 137 -5.77 -12.92 -17.32
CA LYS A 137 -5.25 -14.26 -17.64
C LYS A 137 -3.74 -14.33 -17.41
N TRP A 138 -3.00 -13.33 -17.89
CA TRP A 138 -1.56 -13.21 -17.68
C TRP A 138 -1.20 -13.19 -16.19
N VAL A 139 -1.93 -12.43 -15.36
CA VAL A 139 -1.70 -12.37 -13.90
C VAL A 139 -1.92 -13.73 -13.25
N ILE A 140 -2.95 -14.48 -13.66
CA ILE A 140 -3.24 -15.82 -13.12
C ILE A 140 -2.14 -16.81 -13.50
N GLU A 141 -1.67 -16.77 -14.74
CA GLU A 141 -0.57 -17.62 -15.23
C GLU A 141 0.76 -17.32 -14.54
N ASN A 142 1.02 -16.05 -14.20
CA ASN A 142 2.25 -15.58 -13.56
C ASN A 142 2.14 -15.54 -12.02
N ASN A 143 1.50 -16.54 -11.41
CA ASN A 143 1.41 -16.69 -9.94
C ASN A 143 0.89 -15.46 -9.18
N LEU A 144 -0.08 -14.74 -9.77
CA LEU A 144 -0.67 -13.52 -9.20
C LEU A 144 0.32 -12.37 -9.03
N SER A 145 1.27 -12.26 -9.95
CA SER A 145 2.23 -11.16 -9.99
C SER A 145 1.61 -9.85 -10.51
N TYR A 146 0.84 -9.18 -9.65
CA TYR A 146 0.18 -7.91 -9.98
C TYR A 146 1.16 -6.77 -10.29
N LYS A 147 2.33 -6.77 -9.64
CA LYS A 147 3.35 -5.75 -9.84
C LYS A 147 3.98 -5.86 -11.22
N GLU A 148 4.34 -7.07 -11.64
CA GLU A 148 4.91 -7.29 -12.97
C GLU A 148 3.88 -7.02 -14.06
N ALA A 149 2.61 -7.38 -13.84
CA ALA A 149 1.53 -7.03 -14.76
C ALA A 149 1.34 -5.50 -14.87
N ALA A 150 1.34 -4.80 -13.74
CA ALA A 150 1.18 -3.34 -13.72
C ALA A 150 2.32 -2.63 -14.48
N ASP A 151 3.55 -3.13 -14.32
CA ASP A 151 4.73 -2.64 -15.03
C ASP A 151 4.64 -2.95 -16.54
N LYS A 152 4.40 -4.21 -16.89
CA LYS A 152 4.31 -4.70 -18.28
C LYS A 152 3.25 -3.97 -19.10
N TYR A 153 2.07 -3.74 -18.51
CA TYR A 153 0.93 -3.15 -19.21
C TYR A 153 0.77 -1.64 -18.96
N ALA A 154 1.71 -1.03 -18.22
CA ALA A 154 1.68 0.38 -17.82
C ALA A 154 0.32 0.80 -17.23
N LEU A 155 -0.13 0.05 -16.22
CA LEU A 155 -1.41 0.27 -15.56
C LEU A 155 -1.27 0.33 -14.04
N PRO A 156 -2.11 1.12 -13.36
CA PRO A 156 -2.06 1.21 -11.92
C PRO A 156 -2.31 -0.16 -11.28
N TYR A 157 -1.49 -0.52 -10.28
CA TYR A 157 -1.64 -1.78 -9.52
C TYR A 157 -3.07 -2.00 -9.04
N ALA A 158 -3.71 -0.93 -8.56
CA ALA A 158 -5.07 -0.98 -8.04
C ALA A 158 -6.08 -1.50 -9.08
N ASN A 159 -5.90 -1.17 -10.36
CA ASN A 159 -6.77 -1.62 -11.43
C ASN A 159 -6.56 -3.10 -11.73
N VAL A 160 -5.30 -3.51 -11.93
CA VAL A 160 -4.94 -4.91 -12.19
C VAL A 160 -5.45 -5.81 -11.06
N TYR A 161 -5.23 -5.40 -9.81
CA TYR A 161 -5.73 -6.11 -8.63
C TYR A 161 -7.27 -6.20 -8.64
N LYS A 162 -7.96 -5.07 -8.85
CA LYS A 162 -9.42 -5.02 -8.85
C LYS A 162 -10.04 -5.90 -9.95
N TRP A 163 -9.50 -5.85 -11.16
CA TRP A 163 -9.99 -6.66 -12.27
C TRP A 163 -9.78 -8.14 -12.01
N THR A 164 -8.57 -8.53 -11.57
CA THR A 164 -8.26 -9.92 -11.25
C THR A 164 -9.18 -10.46 -10.16
N LYS A 165 -9.41 -9.68 -9.09
CA LYS A 165 -10.35 -10.08 -8.02
C LYS A 165 -11.79 -10.16 -8.48
N SER A 166 -12.21 -9.25 -9.36
CA SER A 166 -13.56 -9.25 -9.93
C SER A 166 -13.78 -10.49 -10.80
N TYR A 167 -12.79 -10.85 -11.62
CA TYR A 167 -12.78 -12.05 -12.45
C TYR A 167 -12.80 -13.34 -11.61
N GLN A 168 -11.97 -13.44 -10.57
CA GLN A 168 -11.95 -14.61 -9.67
C GLN A 168 -13.30 -14.86 -9.00
N ARG A 169 -14.08 -13.79 -8.72
CA ARG A 169 -15.36 -13.91 -8.03
C ARG A 169 -16.53 -14.19 -8.97
N ASN A 170 -16.57 -13.53 -10.12
CA ASN A 170 -17.75 -13.43 -10.98
C ASN A 170 -17.47 -13.79 -12.45
N GLY A 171 -16.28 -14.31 -12.77
CA GLY A 171 -15.88 -14.69 -14.13
C GLY A 171 -15.67 -13.51 -15.08
N GLU A 172 -15.65 -13.81 -16.38
CA GLU A 172 -15.38 -12.87 -17.47
C GLU A 172 -16.35 -11.67 -17.50
N GLU A 173 -17.65 -11.92 -17.25
CA GLU A 173 -18.69 -10.89 -17.25
C GLU A 173 -18.44 -9.76 -16.24
N ALA A 174 -17.64 -10.04 -15.20
CA ALA A 174 -17.28 -9.08 -14.18
C ALA A 174 -16.39 -7.93 -14.70
N LEU A 175 -15.70 -8.14 -15.82
CA LEU A 175 -14.81 -7.16 -16.44
C LEU A 175 -15.53 -6.22 -17.42
N ARG A 176 -16.76 -6.57 -17.82
CA ARG A 176 -17.58 -5.72 -18.69
C ARG A 176 -17.92 -4.41 -17.99
N TYR A 177 -18.02 -3.34 -18.79
CA TYR A 177 -18.41 -2.04 -18.28
C TYR A 177 -19.79 -2.13 -17.63
N LYS A 178 -19.86 -1.81 -16.33
CA LYS A 178 -21.12 -1.62 -15.61
C LYS A 178 -21.31 -0.12 -15.40
N LYS A 179 -22.47 0.40 -15.82
CA LYS A 179 -22.82 1.81 -15.65
C LYS A 179 -22.68 2.18 -14.16
N ARG A 180 -21.79 3.13 -13.86
CA ARG A 180 -21.55 3.61 -12.50
C ARG A 180 -22.55 4.73 -12.18
N GLY A 181 -23.28 4.61 -11.09
CA GLY A 181 -24.32 5.57 -10.68
C GLY A 181 -25.56 4.89 -10.10
N ARG A 182 -26.62 5.65 -9.82
CA ARG A 182 -27.93 5.10 -9.42
C ARG A 182 -28.36 4.12 -10.51
N LYS A 183 -28.57 2.86 -10.16
CA LYS A 183 -29.11 1.85 -11.09
C LYS A 183 -30.38 2.46 -11.70
N SER A 184 -30.49 2.48 -13.03
CA SER A 184 -31.79 2.77 -13.65
C SER A 184 -32.77 1.70 -13.17
N LYS A 185 -33.99 2.10 -12.80
CA LYS A 185 -35.10 1.16 -12.66
C LYS A 185 -35.42 0.61 -14.06
N SER A 186 -34.65 -0.36 -14.50
CA SER A 186 -34.82 -1.11 -15.74
C SER A 186 -33.99 -2.38 -15.50
N GLU A 187 -34.54 -3.58 -15.33
CA GLU A 187 -35.79 -4.11 -15.85
C GLU A 187 -36.87 -4.30 -14.77
N ILE A 188 -37.97 -3.57 -14.87
CA ILE A 188 -39.25 -4.03 -14.32
C ILE A 188 -39.91 -4.73 -15.51
N ASP A 189 -40.06 -6.04 -15.44
CA ASP A 189 -40.71 -6.84 -16.47
C ASP A 189 -42.21 -6.50 -16.54
N PHE A 190 -42.56 -5.54 -17.41
CA PHE A 190 -43.90 -4.98 -17.54
C PHE A 190 -44.98 -6.03 -17.84
N ASP A 191 -44.62 -7.19 -18.38
CA ASP A 191 -45.58 -8.25 -18.70
C ASP A 191 -46.04 -9.01 -17.44
N ASN A 192 -45.28 -8.95 -16.34
CA ASN A 192 -45.59 -9.62 -15.07
C ASN A 192 -46.20 -8.69 -13.99
N LEU A 193 -46.47 -7.41 -14.29
CA LEU A 193 -47.09 -6.50 -13.31
C LEU A 193 -48.61 -6.45 -13.40
N SER A 194 -49.24 -6.33 -12.23
CA SER A 194 -50.65 -6.02 -12.10
C SER A 194 -50.97 -4.64 -12.69
N GLU A 195 -52.18 -4.48 -13.23
CA GLU A 195 -52.67 -3.22 -13.82
C GLU A 195 -52.57 -2.03 -12.84
N ILE A 196 -52.77 -2.30 -11.54
CA ILE A 196 -52.60 -1.31 -10.46
C ILE A 196 -51.16 -0.81 -10.36
N GLU A 197 -50.18 -1.69 -10.58
CA GLU A 197 -48.76 -1.35 -10.49
C GLU A 197 -48.31 -0.59 -11.74
N LYS A 198 -48.83 -0.94 -12.93
CA LYS A 198 -48.64 -0.18 -14.17
C LYS A 198 -49.15 1.26 -14.02
N LEU A 199 -50.35 1.43 -13.49
CA LEU A 199 -50.94 2.74 -13.22
C LEU A 199 -50.15 3.56 -12.21
N LYS A 200 -49.60 2.94 -11.15
CA LYS A 200 -48.73 3.64 -10.17
C LYS A 200 -47.44 4.14 -10.82
N ILE A 201 -46.82 3.33 -11.68
CA ILE A 201 -45.61 3.70 -12.41
C ILE A 201 -45.89 4.87 -13.36
N GLU A 202 -47.00 4.83 -14.09
CA GLU A 202 -47.40 5.90 -15.00
C GLU A 202 -47.73 7.20 -14.27
N LEU A 203 -48.46 7.11 -13.15
CA LEU A 203 -48.75 8.25 -12.30
C LEU A 203 -47.48 8.93 -11.76
N GLU A 204 -46.49 8.13 -11.36
CA GLU A 204 -45.23 8.65 -10.84
C GLU A 204 -44.35 9.28 -11.95
N LYS A 205 -44.38 8.71 -13.16
CA LYS A 205 -43.76 9.29 -14.35
C LYS A 205 -44.39 10.64 -14.70
N GLU A 206 -45.73 10.71 -14.69
CA GLU A 206 -46.47 11.92 -15.02
C GLU A 206 -46.26 13.03 -13.95
N ARG A 207 -46.23 12.67 -12.66
CA ARG A 207 -45.87 13.59 -11.58
C ARG A 207 -44.46 14.15 -11.76
N SER A 208 -43.51 13.32 -12.16
CA SER A 208 -42.13 13.73 -12.40
C SER A 208 -42.03 14.71 -13.58
N LEU A 209 -42.78 14.46 -14.66
CA LEU A 209 -42.86 15.35 -15.81
C LEU A 209 -43.49 16.70 -15.45
N ARG A 210 -44.59 16.70 -14.69
CA ARG A 210 -45.21 17.95 -14.20
C ARG A 210 -44.24 18.77 -13.35
N LYS A 211 -43.56 18.15 -12.40
CA LYS A 211 -42.57 18.83 -11.55
C LYS A 211 -41.44 19.46 -12.36
N ARG A 212 -41.00 18.80 -13.44
CA ARG A 212 -39.98 19.35 -14.34
C ARG A 212 -40.51 20.58 -15.10
N LYS A 213 -41.73 20.52 -15.64
CA LYS A 213 -42.36 21.66 -16.31
C LYS A 213 -42.55 22.86 -15.38
N GLU A 214 -42.94 22.61 -14.12
CA GLU A 214 -43.06 23.66 -13.11
C GLU A 214 -41.73 24.36 -12.83
N LEU A 215 -40.64 23.60 -12.73
CA LEU A 215 -39.29 24.15 -12.57
C LEU A 215 -38.86 24.96 -13.81
N GLU A 216 -39.12 24.45 -15.01
CA GLU A 216 -38.83 25.18 -16.25
C GLU A 216 -39.57 26.52 -16.31
N LEU A 217 -40.84 26.56 -15.89
CA LEU A 217 -41.62 27.80 -15.77
C LEU A 217 -41.06 28.74 -14.70
N GLU A 218 -40.62 28.22 -13.56
CA GLU A 218 -40.03 29.03 -12.49
C GLU A 218 -38.71 29.68 -12.96
N VAL A 219 -37.87 28.92 -13.66
CA VAL A 219 -36.64 29.43 -14.27
C VAL A 219 -36.94 30.53 -15.29
N LEU A 220 -37.96 30.33 -16.14
CA LEU A 220 -38.37 31.32 -17.13
C LEU A 220 -38.84 32.62 -16.48
N LYS A 221 -39.66 32.52 -15.43
CA LYS A 221 -40.12 33.68 -14.64
C LYS A 221 -38.96 34.46 -14.02
N LYS A 222 -37.99 33.76 -13.41
CA LYS A 222 -36.79 34.41 -12.84
C LYS A 222 -35.95 35.10 -13.91
N LYS A 223 -35.85 34.51 -15.11
CA LYS A 223 -35.15 35.10 -16.24
C LYS A 223 -35.83 36.41 -16.67
N GLU A 224 -37.15 36.41 -16.87
CA GLU A 224 -37.90 37.62 -17.22
C GLU A 224 -37.82 38.72 -16.15
N GLU A 225 -37.80 38.35 -14.87
CA GLU A 225 -37.64 39.30 -13.77
C GLU A 225 -36.26 39.96 -13.80
N LEU A 226 -35.20 39.19 -14.08
CA LEU A 226 -33.85 39.71 -14.24
C LEU A 226 -33.74 40.64 -15.45
N GLU A 227 -34.35 40.28 -16.58
CA GLU A 227 -34.40 41.12 -17.78
C GLU A 227 -35.12 42.45 -17.51
N ARG A 228 -36.26 42.42 -16.80
CA ARG A 228 -36.98 43.64 -16.38
C ARG A 228 -36.15 44.52 -15.44
N LYS A 229 -35.45 43.94 -14.46
CA LYS A 229 -34.55 44.66 -13.55
C LYS A 229 -33.35 45.28 -14.27
N LEU A 230 -32.86 44.65 -15.34
CA LEU A 230 -31.78 45.17 -16.18
C LEU A 230 -32.28 46.32 -17.06
N GLN A 231 -33.50 46.24 -17.60
CA GLN A 231 -34.11 47.32 -18.37
C GLN A 231 -34.45 48.55 -17.51
N SER A 232 -34.90 48.35 -16.26
CA SER A 232 -35.20 49.45 -15.34
C SER A 232 -33.97 50.12 -14.71
N ARG A 233 -32.76 49.63 -15.01
CA ARG A 233 -31.47 50.16 -14.53
C ARG A 233 -30.74 51.01 -15.58
N LYS A 234 -31.27 51.08 -16.81
CA LYS A 234 -30.86 52.04 -17.84
C LYS A 234 -31.74 53.28 -17.78
#